data_AF-A0A954K6T8-F1
#
_entry.id   AF-A0A954K6T8-F1
#
_cell.length_a   1.000
_cell.length_b   1.000
_cell.length_c   1.000
_cell.angle_alpha   90.00
_cell.angle_beta   90.00
_cell.angle_gamma   90.00
#
_symmetry.space_group_name_H-M   'P 1'
#
loop_
_entity.id
_entity.type
_entity.pdbx_description
1 polymer ?
#
loop_
_entity_poly.entity_id
_entity_poly.type
_entity_poly.pdbx_seq_one_letter_code
_entity_poly.pdbx_strand_id
1 'polypeptide(L)'
;LLDAERAIPILKDLAEFPQVDIFESPIFQDDIAGNKKLMAATDVNIAMHYGTPEPLIAIRENICDGFVIGHGARELMASGAVAAMADKPFWLQLVGTGITAAFSLHFGAVLSHATWPAVNCHQLYQDNLLTEPIVVKEGFAKIPDKPGLGFELNRDLMEKLRVKKPASRPEPPRLIETTWKDGRKMYFGNTGEVNFVLNPARDGNVPFFERGVDTRLVPNDGSKAWKELYQKANRQPLLVKG
;
A
#
# COMPACT_ATOMS: atom_id res chain seq x y z
N LEU A 1 -8.08 -8.57 -4.23
CA LEU A 1 -9.13 -9.54 -4.66
C LEU A 1 -8.63 -10.95 -4.36
N LEU A 2 -9.46 -12.00 -4.44
CA LEU A 2 -9.06 -13.34 -4.00
C LEU A 2 -8.42 -14.17 -5.11
N ASP A 3 -9.11 -14.29 -6.24
CA ASP A 3 -8.73 -15.15 -7.35
C ASP A 3 -9.05 -14.48 -8.69
N ALA A 4 -8.46 -14.99 -9.77
CA ALA A 4 -8.62 -14.39 -11.09
C ALA A 4 -10.06 -14.42 -11.61
N GLU A 5 -10.82 -15.50 -11.36
CA GLU A 5 -12.18 -15.65 -11.87
C GLU A 5 -13.08 -14.52 -11.37
N ARG A 6 -12.99 -14.20 -10.07
CA ARG A 6 -13.77 -13.13 -9.45
C ARG A 6 -13.17 -11.76 -9.67
N ALA A 7 -11.85 -11.66 -9.87
CA ALA A 7 -11.18 -10.39 -10.06
C ALA A 7 -11.39 -9.79 -11.45
N ILE A 8 -11.33 -10.62 -12.51
CA ILE A 8 -11.34 -10.15 -13.91
C ILE A 8 -12.54 -9.24 -14.22
N PRO A 9 -13.80 -9.57 -13.85
CA PRO A 9 -14.92 -8.67 -14.12
C PRO A 9 -14.74 -7.29 -13.48
N ILE A 10 -14.22 -7.23 -12.25
CA ILE A 10 -13.98 -5.96 -11.54
C ILE A 10 -12.86 -5.17 -12.23
N LEU A 11 -11.77 -5.83 -12.61
CA LEU A 11 -10.65 -5.17 -13.28
C LEU A 11 -11.07 -4.62 -14.66
N LYS A 12 -11.89 -5.35 -15.40
CA LYS A 12 -12.43 -4.89 -16.69
C LYS A 12 -13.34 -3.68 -16.53
N ASP A 13 -14.25 -3.71 -15.54
CA ASP A 13 -15.10 -2.56 -15.22
C ASP A 13 -14.26 -1.32 -14.85
N LEU A 14 -13.14 -1.50 -14.14
CA LEU A 14 -12.24 -0.40 -13.78
C LEU A 14 -11.39 0.08 -14.97
N ALA A 15 -11.00 -0.81 -15.87
CA ALA A 15 -10.20 -0.49 -17.06
C ALA A 15 -10.95 0.39 -18.08
N GLU A 16 -12.28 0.52 -17.98
CA GLU A 16 -13.06 1.47 -18.78
C GLU A 16 -12.75 2.94 -18.44
N PHE A 17 -12.15 3.20 -17.28
CA PHE A 17 -11.82 4.54 -16.82
C PHE A 17 -10.38 4.92 -17.22
N PRO A 18 -10.17 5.98 -18.02
CA PRO A 18 -8.84 6.36 -18.51
C PRO A 18 -7.86 6.80 -17.41
N GLN A 19 -8.34 7.03 -16.19
CA GLN A 19 -7.52 7.35 -15.02
C GLN A 19 -6.87 6.11 -14.38
N VAL A 20 -7.30 4.90 -14.76
CA VAL A 20 -6.77 3.66 -14.22
C VAL A 20 -5.58 3.22 -15.07
N ASP A 21 -4.37 3.37 -14.51
CA ASP A 21 -3.12 3.10 -15.22
C ASP A 21 -2.45 1.79 -14.77
N ILE A 22 -2.55 1.46 -13.47
CA ILE A 22 -1.85 0.31 -12.89
C ILE A 22 -2.67 -0.32 -11.74
N PHE A 23 -2.78 -1.66 -11.75
CA PHE A 23 -3.31 -2.44 -10.63
C PHE A 23 -2.15 -3.01 -9.78
N GLU A 24 -2.13 -2.67 -8.49
CA GLU A 24 -1.14 -3.20 -7.54
C GLU A 24 -1.63 -4.51 -6.92
N SER A 25 -0.91 -5.61 -7.18
CA SER A 25 -1.13 -6.95 -6.60
C SER A 25 -2.63 -7.34 -6.52
N PRO A 26 -3.38 -7.34 -7.65
CA PRO A 26 -4.83 -7.42 -7.66
C PRO A 26 -5.37 -8.70 -6.99
N ILE A 27 -4.63 -9.80 -7.04
CA ILE A 27 -4.86 -11.04 -6.30
C ILE A 27 -3.59 -11.46 -5.56
N PHE A 28 -3.63 -12.57 -4.81
CA PHE A 28 -2.42 -13.09 -4.15
C PHE A 28 -1.32 -13.39 -5.18
N GLN A 29 -0.11 -12.89 -4.91
CA GLN A 29 0.98 -12.90 -5.89
C GLN A 29 1.54 -14.30 -6.14
N ASP A 30 1.38 -15.21 -5.17
CA ASP A 30 1.79 -16.61 -5.26
C ASP A 30 0.83 -17.48 -6.10
N ASP A 31 -0.37 -16.98 -6.42
CA ASP A 31 -1.24 -17.58 -7.43
C ASP A 31 -0.71 -17.27 -8.85
N ILE A 32 0.35 -17.96 -9.25
CA ILE A 32 1.01 -17.77 -10.55
C ILE A 32 0.01 -17.96 -11.70
N ALA A 33 -0.83 -19.00 -11.63
CA ALA A 33 -1.81 -19.29 -12.67
C ALA A 33 -2.90 -18.22 -12.74
N GLY A 34 -3.38 -17.73 -11.60
CA GLY A 34 -4.32 -16.62 -11.52
C GLY A 34 -3.74 -15.34 -12.12
N ASN A 35 -2.52 -14.96 -11.74
CA ASN A 35 -1.91 -13.73 -12.23
C ASN A 35 -1.63 -13.80 -13.74
N LYS A 36 -1.26 -14.96 -14.30
CA LYS A 36 -1.22 -15.14 -15.77
C LYS A 36 -2.57 -14.88 -16.45
N LYS A 37 -3.67 -15.33 -15.84
CA LYS A 37 -5.01 -15.04 -16.38
C LYS A 37 -5.32 -13.55 -16.33
N LEU A 38 -4.86 -12.83 -15.29
CA LEU A 38 -5.03 -11.39 -15.20
C LEU A 38 -4.25 -10.65 -16.29
N MET A 39 -2.97 -10.99 -16.47
CA MET A 39 -2.13 -10.43 -17.55
C MET A 39 -2.76 -10.60 -18.94
N ALA A 40 -3.48 -11.69 -19.17
CA ALA A 40 -4.17 -11.93 -20.44
C ALA A 40 -5.54 -11.24 -20.56
N ALA A 41 -6.08 -10.69 -19.48
CA ALA A 41 -7.46 -10.21 -19.40
C ALA A 41 -7.61 -8.68 -19.40
N THR A 42 -6.53 -7.93 -19.25
CA THR A 42 -6.51 -6.46 -19.18
C THR A 42 -5.25 -5.90 -19.83
N ASP A 43 -5.37 -4.73 -20.45
CA ASP A 43 -4.24 -3.94 -20.97
C ASP A 43 -3.73 -2.90 -19.95
N VAL A 44 -4.44 -2.72 -18.82
CA VAL A 44 -3.96 -1.95 -17.67
C VAL A 44 -2.80 -2.69 -17.02
N ASN A 45 -1.70 -1.98 -16.74
CA ASN A 45 -0.50 -2.57 -16.16
C ASN A 45 -0.80 -3.27 -14.83
N ILE A 46 -0.06 -4.33 -14.53
CA ILE A 46 -0.08 -5.01 -13.23
C ILE A 46 1.27 -4.85 -12.54
N ALA A 47 1.27 -4.24 -11.37
CA ALA A 47 2.43 -4.12 -10.50
C ALA A 47 2.43 -5.21 -9.42
N MET A 48 3.59 -5.77 -9.10
CA MET A 48 3.77 -6.70 -8.00
C MET A 48 4.86 -6.26 -7.03
N HIS A 49 4.64 -6.46 -5.72
CA HIS A 49 5.67 -6.30 -4.72
C HIS A 49 6.83 -7.25 -4.98
N TYR A 50 8.02 -6.66 -5.13
CA TYR A 50 9.25 -7.39 -5.41
C TYR A 50 9.60 -8.34 -4.25
N GLY A 51 9.91 -9.59 -4.59
CA GLY A 51 10.37 -10.60 -3.63
C GLY A 51 9.36 -11.68 -3.27
N THR A 52 8.07 -11.51 -3.55
CA THR A 52 7.08 -12.59 -3.33
C THR A 52 6.03 -12.63 -4.44
N PRO A 53 6.08 -13.58 -5.40
CA PRO A 53 7.02 -14.69 -5.47
C PRO A 53 8.44 -14.22 -5.75
N GLU A 54 9.41 -15.13 -5.66
CA GLU A 54 10.80 -14.82 -6.01
C GLU A 54 10.86 -14.09 -7.38
N PRO A 55 11.64 -13.01 -7.51
CA PRO A 55 11.64 -12.18 -8.72
C PRO A 55 11.91 -12.98 -9.99
N LEU A 56 12.77 -14.00 -9.90
CA LEU A 56 13.04 -14.94 -10.99
C LEU A 56 11.77 -15.64 -11.48
N ILE A 57 10.90 -16.07 -10.57
CA ILE A 57 9.61 -16.69 -10.90
C ILE A 57 8.71 -15.65 -11.54
N ALA A 58 8.58 -14.46 -10.93
CA ALA A 58 7.71 -13.41 -11.45
C ALA A 58 8.07 -13.01 -12.90
N ILE A 59 9.37 -12.84 -13.17
CA ILE A 59 9.91 -12.50 -14.49
C ILE A 59 9.71 -13.66 -15.47
N ARG A 60 10.15 -14.87 -15.11
CA ARG A 60 10.10 -16.04 -15.99
C ARG A 60 8.67 -16.39 -16.40
N GLU A 61 7.74 -16.31 -15.46
CA GLU A 61 6.34 -16.63 -15.68
C GLU A 61 5.53 -15.44 -16.24
N ASN A 62 6.16 -14.26 -16.37
CA ASN A 62 5.60 -13.00 -16.88
C ASN A 62 4.23 -12.66 -16.27
N ILE A 63 4.18 -12.60 -14.93
CA ILE A 63 2.94 -12.39 -14.17
C ILE A 63 2.70 -10.95 -13.72
N CYS A 64 3.56 -10.02 -14.14
CA CYS A 64 3.42 -8.58 -13.90
C CYS A 64 4.12 -7.79 -14.99
N ASP A 65 3.67 -6.55 -15.22
CA ASP A 65 4.31 -5.60 -16.13
C ASP A 65 5.49 -4.89 -15.48
N GLY A 66 5.46 -4.79 -14.16
CA GLY A 66 6.50 -4.15 -13.38
C GLY A 66 6.39 -4.41 -11.89
N PHE A 67 7.25 -3.76 -11.13
CA PHE A 67 7.40 -4.03 -9.70
C PHE A 67 7.03 -2.84 -8.81
N VAL A 68 6.75 -3.17 -7.56
CA VAL A 68 6.78 -2.27 -6.41
C VAL A 68 8.06 -2.57 -5.64
N ILE A 69 8.99 -1.61 -5.61
CA ILE A 69 10.31 -1.79 -4.98
C ILE A 69 10.49 -0.79 -3.83
N GLY A 70 10.83 -1.32 -2.66
CA GLY A 70 11.16 -0.55 -1.44
C GLY A 70 12.38 -1.15 -0.72
N HIS A 71 12.47 -0.94 0.60
CA HIS A 71 13.58 -1.33 1.51
C HIS A 71 14.77 -0.34 1.55
N GLY A 72 15.91 -0.81 2.08
CA GLY A 72 17.13 -0.04 2.25
C GLY A 72 17.91 0.14 0.95
N ALA A 73 18.95 0.99 0.99
CA ALA A 73 19.71 1.37 -0.20
C ALA A 73 20.29 0.17 -0.97
N ARG A 74 20.83 -0.82 -0.25
CA ARG A 74 21.47 -1.98 -0.86
C ARG A 74 20.46 -2.84 -1.60
N GLU A 75 19.38 -3.20 -0.92
CA GLU A 75 18.31 -4.04 -1.45
C GLU A 75 17.65 -3.35 -2.64
N LEU A 76 17.35 -2.06 -2.51
CA LEU A 76 16.68 -1.30 -3.55
C LEU A 76 17.54 -1.14 -4.81
N MET A 77 18.85 -0.90 -4.67
CA MET A 77 19.78 -0.91 -5.82
C MET A 77 19.86 -2.28 -6.47
N ALA A 78 19.92 -3.36 -5.69
CA ALA A 78 19.98 -4.72 -6.22
C ALA A 78 18.70 -5.10 -6.97
N SER A 79 17.52 -4.86 -6.37
CA SER A 79 16.23 -5.11 -6.99
C SER A 79 16.00 -4.25 -8.23
N GLY A 80 16.36 -2.97 -8.18
CA GLY A 80 16.27 -2.07 -9.33
C GLY A 80 17.15 -2.49 -10.50
N ALA A 81 18.36 -3.01 -10.22
CA ALA A 81 19.23 -3.57 -11.26
C ALA A 81 18.64 -4.83 -11.90
N VAL A 82 18.04 -5.73 -11.11
CA VAL A 82 17.37 -6.93 -11.65
C VAL A 82 16.16 -6.54 -12.50
N ALA A 83 15.33 -5.60 -12.03
CA ALA A 83 14.18 -5.11 -12.80
C ALA A 83 14.62 -4.49 -14.13
N ALA A 84 15.67 -3.67 -14.13
CA ALA A 84 16.24 -3.09 -15.34
C ALA A 84 16.79 -4.15 -16.31
N MET A 85 17.45 -5.20 -15.80
CA MET A 85 17.93 -6.31 -16.64
C MET A 85 16.80 -7.10 -17.30
N ALA A 86 15.61 -7.09 -16.69
CA ALA A 86 14.42 -7.75 -17.21
C ALA A 86 13.49 -6.81 -18.01
N ASP A 87 13.91 -5.55 -18.24
CA ASP A 87 13.11 -4.50 -18.88
C ASP A 87 11.74 -4.30 -18.19
N LYS A 88 11.73 -4.38 -16.86
CA LYS A 88 10.53 -4.21 -16.03
C LYS A 88 10.57 -2.83 -15.35
N PRO A 89 9.66 -1.90 -15.68
CA PRO A 89 9.52 -0.66 -14.92
C PRO A 89 9.09 -0.97 -13.48
N PHE A 90 9.27 0.00 -12.60
CA PHE A 90 8.80 -0.10 -11.24
C PHE A 90 8.53 1.27 -10.65
N TRP A 91 7.68 1.30 -9.63
CA TRP A 91 7.62 2.46 -8.75
C TRP A 91 8.36 2.20 -7.44
N LEU A 92 8.90 3.28 -6.91
CA LEU A 92 9.53 3.34 -5.60
C LEU A 92 8.45 3.46 -4.52
N GLN A 93 8.36 2.49 -3.62
CA GLN A 93 7.48 2.55 -2.45
C GLN A 93 8.32 2.65 -1.17
N LEU A 94 8.58 3.89 -0.75
CA LEU A 94 9.33 4.22 0.47
C LEU A 94 8.48 5.15 1.33
N VAL A 95 7.55 4.57 2.09
CA VAL A 95 6.59 5.32 2.91
C VAL A 95 7.25 5.85 4.18
N GLY A 96 7.16 7.15 4.42
CA GLY A 96 7.73 7.78 5.61
C GLY A 96 7.65 9.30 5.61
N THR A 97 8.47 9.93 6.45
CA THR A 97 8.51 11.39 6.59
C THR A 97 9.21 12.06 5.39
N GLY A 98 9.35 13.38 5.40
CA GLY A 98 10.15 14.10 4.40
C GLY A 98 11.59 13.55 4.24
N ILE A 99 12.17 12.98 5.30
CA ILE A 99 13.49 12.32 5.25
C ILE A 99 13.46 11.10 4.30
N THR A 100 12.41 10.28 4.41
CA THR A 100 12.23 9.10 3.55
C THR A 100 11.96 9.50 2.11
N ALA A 101 11.18 10.55 1.88
CA ALA A 101 10.94 11.07 0.54
C ALA A 101 12.22 11.66 -0.09
N ALA A 102 13.03 12.41 0.67
CA ALA A 102 14.32 12.91 0.22
C ALA A 102 15.27 11.76 -0.16
N PHE A 103 15.31 10.71 0.67
CA PHE A 103 16.05 9.49 0.36
C PHE A 103 15.55 8.81 -0.92
N SER A 104 14.23 8.72 -1.11
CA SER A 104 13.59 8.15 -2.32
C SER A 104 13.98 8.90 -3.60
N LEU A 105 14.11 10.24 -3.57
CA LEU A 105 14.50 11.04 -4.73
C LEU A 105 15.84 10.59 -5.32
N HIS A 106 16.83 10.26 -4.49
CA HIS A 106 18.14 9.80 -4.96
C HIS A 106 18.04 8.50 -5.77
N PHE A 107 17.13 7.59 -5.42
CA PHE A 107 16.92 6.37 -6.19
C PHE A 107 16.17 6.61 -7.48
N GLY A 108 15.18 7.51 -7.47
CA GLY A 108 14.51 7.95 -8.71
C GLY A 108 15.48 8.60 -9.70
N ALA A 109 16.58 9.19 -9.21
CA ALA A 109 17.60 9.79 -10.05
C ALA A 109 18.57 8.78 -10.71
N VAL A 110 18.83 7.63 -10.09
CA VAL A 110 19.89 6.71 -10.52
C VAL A 110 19.39 5.37 -11.05
N LEU A 111 18.14 5.01 -10.81
CA LEU A 111 17.55 3.77 -11.29
C LEU A 111 16.77 4.00 -12.58
N SER A 112 17.30 3.51 -13.69
CA SER A 112 16.76 3.76 -15.03
C SER A 112 15.31 3.33 -15.25
N HIS A 113 14.84 2.34 -14.49
CA HIS A 113 13.48 1.77 -14.61
C HIS A 113 12.54 2.21 -13.49
N ALA A 114 12.97 3.14 -12.62
CA ALA A 114 12.09 3.80 -11.64
C ALA A 114 11.23 4.87 -12.32
N THR A 115 10.44 4.47 -13.33
CA THR A 115 9.69 5.36 -14.22
C THR A 115 8.21 5.48 -13.84
N TRP A 116 7.70 4.58 -13.00
CA TRP A 116 6.34 4.65 -12.48
C TRP A 116 6.24 5.57 -11.24
N PRO A 117 5.03 6.05 -10.87
CA PRO A 117 4.85 7.03 -9.80
C PRO A 117 5.34 6.57 -8.43
N ALA A 118 6.23 7.33 -7.79
CA ALA A 118 6.74 6.99 -6.46
C ALA A 118 5.70 7.18 -5.33
N VAL A 119 5.62 6.22 -4.42
CA VAL A 119 4.73 6.21 -3.24
C VAL A 119 5.55 6.40 -1.97
N ASN A 120 5.49 7.61 -1.38
CA ASN A 120 6.24 7.93 -0.15
C ASN A 120 5.38 8.50 1.00
N CYS A 121 4.18 8.99 0.70
CA CYS A 121 3.21 9.51 1.68
C CYS A 121 3.73 10.61 2.62
N HIS A 122 4.85 11.28 2.31
CA HIS A 122 5.46 12.23 3.24
C HIS A 122 4.59 13.46 3.51
N GLN A 123 3.71 13.84 2.58
CA GLN A 123 2.76 14.93 2.78
C GLN A 123 1.58 14.57 3.69
N LEU A 124 1.41 13.30 4.09
CA LEU A 124 0.35 12.89 5.03
C LEU A 124 0.73 13.16 6.50
N TYR A 125 2.01 13.44 6.77
CA TYR A 125 2.46 13.76 8.12
C TYR A 125 2.07 15.19 8.49
N GLN A 126 1.60 15.39 9.72
CA GLN A 126 1.22 16.70 10.24
C GLN A 126 2.40 17.69 10.25
N ASP A 127 3.58 17.19 10.58
CA ASP A 127 4.81 17.97 10.72
C ASP A 127 5.85 17.52 9.68
N ASN A 128 6.50 18.48 9.03
CA ASN A 128 7.63 18.21 8.13
C ASN A 128 8.96 18.30 8.89
N LEU A 129 9.70 17.20 8.95
CA LEU A 129 11.00 17.12 9.65
C LEU A 129 12.17 17.72 8.85
N LEU A 130 11.93 18.19 7.63
CA LEU A 130 12.89 18.96 6.85
C LEU A 130 12.70 20.47 7.12
N THR A 131 13.78 21.24 7.06
CA THR A 131 13.74 22.72 7.17
C THR A 131 12.98 23.36 6.01
N GLU A 132 13.01 22.74 4.84
CA GLU A 132 12.26 23.13 3.64
C GLU A 132 11.47 21.93 3.11
N PRO A 133 10.24 22.12 2.61
CA PRO A 133 9.46 21.02 2.03
C PRO A 133 10.00 20.59 0.67
N ILE A 134 9.78 19.32 0.33
CA ILE A 134 9.93 18.82 -1.04
C ILE A 134 8.75 19.37 -1.84
N VAL A 135 9.04 20.27 -2.79
CA VAL A 135 8.01 20.86 -3.65
C VAL A 135 7.70 19.92 -4.81
N VAL A 136 6.44 19.51 -4.92
CA VAL A 136 5.93 18.77 -6.08
C VAL A 136 5.24 19.75 -7.02
N LYS A 137 5.69 19.80 -8.28
CA LYS A 137 5.10 20.61 -9.34
C LYS A 137 4.82 19.72 -10.55
N GLU A 138 3.58 19.76 -11.05
CA GLU A 138 3.16 18.97 -12.23
C GLU A 138 3.45 17.47 -12.12
N GLY A 139 3.37 16.92 -10.89
CA GLY A 139 3.65 15.51 -10.62
C GLY A 139 5.13 15.16 -10.40
N PHE A 140 6.04 16.13 -10.50
CA PHE A 140 7.49 15.91 -10.35
C PHE A 140 8.07 16.68 -9.16
N ALA A 141 9.15 16.13 -8.58
CA ALA A 141 9.98 16.78 -7.58
C ALA A 141 11.42 16.88 -8.12
N LYS A 142 12.09 18.00 -7.83
CA LYS A 142 13.49 18.19 -8.25
C LYS A 142 14.41 17.26 -7.48
N ILE A 143 15.34 16.60 -8.18
CA ILE A 143 16.43 15.86 -7.55
C ILE A 143 17.38 16.86 -6.84
N PRO A 144 17.66 16.68 -5.54
CA PRO A 144 18.55 17.59 -4.84
C PRO A 144 20.02 17.37 -5.25
N ASP A 145 20.79 18.46 -5.27
CA ASP A 145 22.20 18.51 -5.72
C ASP A 145 23.20 18.86 -4.59
N LYS A 146 22.70 19.08 -3.37
CA LYS A 146 23.52 19.31 -2.17
C LYS A 146 24.06 17.99 -1.59
N PRO A 147 25.17 18.01 -0.82
CA PRO A 147 25.72 16.82 -0.19
C PRO A 147 24.73 16.04 0.69
N GLY A 148 24.93 14.72 0.80
CA GLY A 148 24.11 13.84 1.63
C GLY A 148 22.70 13.65 1.08
N LEU A 149 21.68 13.76 1.95
CA LEU A 149 20.27 13.68 1.52
C LEU A 149 19.86 14.86 0.64
N GLY A 150 20.63 15.95 0.65
CA GLY A 150 20.32 17.15 -0.11
C GLY A 150 19.30 18.08 0.54
N PHE A 151 18.87 17.77 1.77
CA PHE A 151 17.97 18.57 2.60
C PHE A 151 18.53 18.68 4.03
N GLU A 152 18.30 19.83 4.65
CA GLU A 152 18.63 20.04 6.07
C GLU A 152 17.48 19.59 6.97
N LEU A 153 17.80 18.89 8.05
CA LEU A 153 16.83 18.41 9.04
C LEU A 153 16.44 19.54 10.01
N ASN A 154 15.15 19.64 10.32
CA ASN A 154 14.66 20.56 11.35
C ASN A 154 14.93 19.98 12.74
N ARG A 155 16.15 20.22 13.25
CA ARG A 155 16.62 19.65 14.52
C ARG A 155 15.80 20.10 15.73
N ASP A 156 15.34 21.35 15.75
CA ASP A 156 14.51 21.88 16.82
C ASP A 156 13.15 21.17 16.87
N LEU A 157 12.54 20.95 15.72
CA LEU A 157 11.29 20.20 15.62
C LEU A 157 11.47 18.72 15.97
N MET A 158 12.57 18.10 15.51
CA MET A 158 12.90 16.73 15.89
C MET A 158 13.07 16.58 17.41
N GLU A 159 13.70 17.54 18.08
CA GLU A 159 13.83 17.52 19.53
C GLU A 159 12.48 17.74 20.22
N LYS A 160 11.68 18.68 19.75
CA LYS A 160 10.33 18.94 20.27
C LYS A 160 9.40 17.72 20.14
N LEU A 161 9.50 16.97 19.04
CA LEU A 161 8.70 15.78 18.76
C LEU A 161 9.33 14.49 19.29
N ARG A 162 10.49 14.56 19.95
CA ARG A 162 11.18 13.38 20.47
C ARG A 162 10.31 12.69 21.49
N VAL A 163 10.03 11.40 21.24
CA VAL A 163 9.35 10.52 22.19
C VAL A 163 10.27 9.38 22.61
N LYS A 164 10.06 8.84 23.81
CA LYS A 164 10.67 7.56 24.20
C LYS A 164 10.13 6.49 23.26
N LYS A 165 11.02 5.71 22.63
CA LYS A 165 10.63 4.58 21.76
C LYS A 165 9.68 3.66 22.56
N PRO A 166 8.44 3.45 22.11
CA PRO A 166 7.51 2.60 22.82
C PRO A 166 7.97 1.14 22.75
N ALA A 167 7.59 0.34 23.75
CA ALA A 167 7.94 -1.08 23.81
C ALA A 167 7.31 -1.89 22.66
N SER A 168 6.20 -1.41 22.12
CA SER A 168 5.49 -1.96 20.98
C SER A 168 4.96 -0.84 20.08
N ARG A 169 4.55 -1.19 18.86
CA ARG A 169 3.90 -0.25 17.93
C ARG A 169 2.64 0.34 18.57
N PRO A 170 2.45 1.68 18.57
CA PRO A 170 1.20 2.28 19.00
C PRO A 170 0.04 1.81 18.13
N GLU A 171 -1.04 1.39 18.76
CA GLU A 171 -2.14 0.72 18.09
C GLU A 171 -3.48 1.22 18.65
N PRO A 172 -3.91 2.44 18.28
CA PRO A 172 -5.13 3.02 18.79
C PRO A 172 -6.36 2.20 18.34
N PRO A 173 -7.38 2.05 19.20
CA PRO A 173 -8.62 1.37 18.83
C PRO A 173 -9.29 2.04 17.61
N ARG A 174 -9.50 1.24 16.57
CA ARG A 174 -10.14 1.62 15.31
C ARG A 174 -11.19 0.58 14.98
N LEU A 175 -12.40 1.05 14.70
CA LEU A 175 -13.53 0.21 14.35
C LEU A 175 -14.06 0.66 13.00
N ILE A 176 -14.10 -0.25 12.04
CA ILE A 176 -14.60 -0.02 10.69
C ILE A 176 -15.95 -0.74 10.58
N GLU A 177 -16.96 -0.04 10.06
CA GLU A 177 -18.25 -0.62 9.67
C GLU A 177 -18.30 -0.71 8.15
N THR A 178 -18.63 -1.89 7.64
CA THR A 178 -18.94 -2.14 6.23
C THR A 178 -20.42 -2.53 6.13
N THR A 179 -21.18 -1.89 5.25
CA THR A 179 -22.63 -2.11 5.09
C THR A 179 -22.93 -2.51 3.65
N TRP A 180 -23.73 -3.56 3.46
CA TRP A 180 -24.22 -3.99 2.14
C TRP A 180 -25.65 -3.51 1.89
N LYS A 181 -26.09 -3.58 0.63
CA LYS A 181 -27.43 -3.16 0.20
C LYS A 181 -28.58 -3.96 0.82
N ASP A 182 -28.32 -5.20 1.21
CA ASP A 182 -29.30 -6.06 1.91
C ASP A 182 -29.40 -5.75 3.42
N GLY A 183 -28.69 -4.72 3.90
CA GLY A 183 -28.72 -4.26 5.28
C GLY A 183 -27.75 -4.98 6.21
N ARG A 184 -27.10 -6.08 5.77
CA ARG A 184 -26.10 -6.74 6.61
C ARG A 184 -24.91 -5.81 6.85
N LYS A 185 -24.30 -5.96 8.02
CA LYS A 185 -23.16 -5.16 8.46
C LYS A 185 -22.02 -6.04 8.89
N MET A 186 -20.80 -5.61 8.63
CA MET A 186 -19.60 -6.20 9.18
C MET A 186 -18.84 -5.14 9.96
N TYR A 187 -18.42 -5.48 11.18
CA TYR A 187 -17.53 -4.64 11.96
C TYR A 187 -16.15 -5.25 12.03
N PHE A 188 -15.13 -4.42 11.82
CA PHE A 188 -13.73 -4.82 11.88
C PHE A 188 -12.98 -3.94 12.89
N GLY A 189 -12.44 -4.56 13.94
CA GLY A 189 -11.53 -3.92 14.89
C GLY A 189 -10.09 -4.26 14.55
N ASN A 190 -9.16 -3.32 14.73
CA ASN A 190 -7.74 -3.62 14.62
C ASN A 190 -7.29 -4.66 15.67
N THR A 191 -6.50 -5.65 15.25
CA THR A 191 -6.12 -6.81 16.08
C THR A 191 -4.78 -6.66 16.79
N GLY A 192 -3.99 -5.63 16.47
CA GLY A 192 -2.59 -5.53 16.90
C GLY A 192 -1.57 -5.99 15.87
N GLU A 193 -2.03 -6.63 14.80
CA GLU A 193 -1.17 -7.22 13.78
C GLU A 193 -1.24 -6.45 12.46
N VAL A 194 -0.23 -6.65 11.59
CA VAL A 194 -0.28 -6.17 10.21
C VAL A 194 -1.24 -7.07 9.42
N ASN A 195 -1.87 -6.54 8.36
CA ASN A 195 -2.78 -7.30 7.50
C ASN A 195 -4.01 -7.85 8.23
N PHE A 196 -4.44 -7.18 9.30
CA PHE A 196 -5.56 -7.61 10.14
C PHE A 196 -6.88 -7.80 9.38
N VAL A 197 -7.11 -7.14 8.24
CA VAL A 197 -8.27 -7.39 7.36
C VAL A 197 -7.95 -8.43 6.27
N LEU A 198 -6.75 -8.39 5.70
CA LEU A 198 -6.36 -9.26 4.58
C LEU A 198 -6.30 -10.73 4.99
N ASN A 199 -5.77 -11.03 6.17
CA ASN A 199 -5.67 -12.41 6.66
C ASN A 199 -7.06 -13.06 6.82
N PRO A 200 -8.04 -12.47 7.54
CA PRO A 200 -9.39 -13.02 7.59
C PRO A 200 -10.09 -13.09 6.23
N ALA A 201 -9.83 -12.15 5.32
CA ALA A 201 -10.39 -12.21 3.97
C ALA A 201 -9.85 -13.41 3.19
N ARG A 202 -8.54 -13.69 3.30
CA ARG A 202 -7.91 -14.90 2.73
C ARG A 202 -8.52 -16.18 3.30
N ASP A 203 -8.82 -16.18 4.59
CA ASP A 203 -9.39 -17.35 5.29
C ASP A 203 -10.90 -17.51 5.06
N GLY A 204 -11.53 -16.68 4.22
CA GLY A 204 -12.95 -16.73 3.88
C GLY A 204 -13.88 -16.14 4.94
N ASN A 205 -13.34 -15.45 5.94
CA ASN A 205 -14.11 -14.83 7.04
C ASN A 205 -14.65 -13.43 6.70
N VAL A 206 -14.27 -12.88 5.55
CA VAL A 206 -14.80 -11.61 5.03
C VAL A 206 -15.54 -11.90 3.72
N PRO A 207 -16.79 -11.43 3.55
CA PRO A 207 -17.50 -11.58 2.29
C PRO A 207 -16.71 -10.97 1.13
N PHE A 208 -16.83 -11.57 -0.06
CA PHE A 208 -16.24 -10.98 -1.26
C PHE A 208 -16.87 -9.61 -1.55
N PHE A 209 -16.15 -8.79 -2.31
CA PHE A 209 -16.64 -7.46 -2.68
C PHE A 209 -17.96 -7.54 -3.46
N GLU A 210 -18.90 -6.67 -3.11
CA GLU A 210 -20.19 -6.53 -3.78
C GLU A 210 -20.46 -5.06 -4.12
N ARG A 211 -21.07 -4.81 -5.28
CA ARG A 211 -21.27 -3.46 -5.80
C ARG A 211 -22.25 -2.65 -4.94
N GLY A 212 -21.74 -1.54 -4.41
CA GLY A 212 -22.49 -0.61 -3.56
C GLY A 212 -22.42 -0.94 -2.07
N VAL A 213 -21.42 -1.74 -1.67
CA VAL A 213 -20.93 -1.75 -0.30
C VAL A 213 -20.41 -0.37 0.10
N ASP A 214 -20.76 0.07 1.30
CA ASP A 214 -20.24 1.29 1.93
C ASP A 214 -19.34 0.93 3.11
N THR A 215 -18.32 1.74 3.38
CA THR A 215 -17.43 1.53 4.53
C THR A 215 -17.11 2.85 5.21
N ARG A 216 -17.20 2.88 6.53
CA ARG A 216 -16.86 4.06 7.34
C ARG A 216 -16.12 3.70 8.62
N LEU A 217 -15.35 4.65 9.13
CA LEU A 217 -14.83 4.58 10.49
C LEU A 217 -15.97 4.84 11.47
N VAL A 218 -16.15 3.98 12.46
CA VAL A 218 -17.09 4.18 13.57
C VAL A 218 -16.39 5.06 14.62
N PRO A 219 -16.84 6.31 14.85
CA PRO A 219 -16.19 7.20 15.81
C PRO A 219 -16.16 6.59 17.21
N ASN A 220 -15.00 6.62 17.84
CA ASN A 220 -14.86 6.17 19.22
C ASN A 220 -15.37 7.27 20.16
N ASP A 221 -16.62 7.15 20.58
CA ASP A 221 -17.31 8.06 21.50
C ASP A 221 -17.06 7.73 22.99
N GLY A 222 -16.25 6.71 23.27
CA GLY A 222 -15.95 6.24 24.63
C GLY A 222 -17.09 5.47 25.31
N SER A 223 -18.23 5.29 24.63
CA SER A 223 -19.41 4.63 25.19
C SER A 223 -19.19 3.15 25.49
N LYS A 224 -20.01 2.60 26.39
CA LYS A 224 -20.03 1.16 26.67
C LYS A 224 -20.37 0.36 25.40
N ALA A 225 -21.32 0.85 24.60
CA ALA A 225 -21.73 0.20 23.36
C ALA A 225 -20.57 0.10 22.35
N TRP A 226 -19.83 1.19 22.15
CA TRP A 226 -18.67 1.18 21.25
C TRP A 226 -17.59 0.19 21.73
N LYS A 227 -17.28 0.20 23.04
CA LYS A 227 -16.28 -0.70 23.63
C LYS A 227 -16.65 -2.18 23.48
N GLU A 228 -17.92 -2.53 23.73
CA GLU A 228 -18.40 -3.89 23.57
C GLU A 228 -18.37 -4.35 22.11
N LEU A 229 -18.74 -3.47 21.19
CA LEU A 229 -18.68 -3.75 19.75
C LEU A 229 -17.24 -3.95 19.27
N TYR A 230 -16.33 -3.07 19.69
CA TYR A 230 -14.91 -3.16 19.40
C TYR A 230 -14.29 -4.46 19.94
N GLN A 231 -14.59 -4.84 21.19
CA GLN A 231 -14.08 -6.09 21.79
C GLN A 231 -14.52 -7.36 21.06
N LYS A 232 -15.68 -7.33 20.40
CA LYS A 232 -16.14 -8.44 19.56
C LYS A 232 -15.44 -8.41 18.19
N ALA A 233 -15.36 -7.23 17.58
CA ALA A 233 -14.84 -7.03 16.23
C ALA A 233 -13.30 -7.06 16.13
N ASN A 234 -12.57 -6.88 17.23
CA ASN A 234 -11.11 -6.84 17.24
C ASN A 234 -10.43 -8.22 17.38
N ARG A 235 -11.22 -9.30 17.46
CA ARG A 235 -10.72 -10.68 17.44
C ARG A 235 -10.92 -11.33 16.08
N GLN A 236 -12.06 -11.07 15.47
CA GLN A 236 -12.45 -11.52 14.15
C GLN A 236 -13.52 -10.57 13.59
N PRO A 237 -13.69 -10.49 12.25
CA PRO A 237 -14.80 -9.73 11.67
C PRO A 237 -16.14 -10.17 12.26
N LEU A 238 -16.93 -9.20 12.73
CA LEU A 238 -18.25 -9.44 13.30
C LEU A 238 -19.32 -9.12 12.25
N LEU A 239 -19.93 -10.17 11.68
CA LEU A 239 -21.07 -10.05 10.77
C LEU A 239 -22.39 -9.98 11.55
N VAL A 240 -23.21 -8.99 11.24
CA VAL A 240 -24.54 -8.74 11.80
C VAL A 240 -25.55 -8.77 10.66
N LYS A 241 -26.61 -9.56 10.81
CA LYS A 241 -27.68 -9.62 9.81
C LYS A 241 -28.48 -8.31 9.80
N GLY A 242 -28.93 -7.92 8.60
CA GLY A 242 -29.86 -6.81 8.39
C GLY A 242 -31.26 -7.13 8.87
#